data_AF-A0A2V9PLX5-F1
#
_entry.id   AF-A0A2V9PLX5-F1
#
_cell.length_a   1.000
_cell.length_b   1.000
_cell.length_c   1.000
_cell.angle_alpha   90.00
_cell.angle_beta   90.00
_cell.angle_gamma   90.00
#
_symmetry.space_group_name_H-M   'P 1'
#
loop_
_entity.id
_entity.type
_entity.pdbx_description
1 polymer ?
#
loop_
_entity_poly.entity_id
_entity_poly.type
_entity_poly.pdbx_seq_one_letter_code
_entity_poly.pdbx_strand_id
1 'polypeptide(L)'
;MNLLSQAPNTPVQLSVAPDSTQATQAINNFVNSYNTLIKSINTQFVAPVNGAAAPPLEANGSLRSLQSALLSEMSYSLTGNNGVVTLRSLGVNMNNDGTLTVDSSQLSQVLASNFSDVQNFFQSLAVGNNGFAQHFSADLANLTDPTQGILNLELNQNTATQKALTTQINDFEDRLAVTQQQLIAKFSQINAALEQLPLIQNQIAGELGSLPR
;
A
#
# COMPACT_ATOMS: atom_id res chain seq x y z
N MET A 1 -19.44 -30.53 29.13
CA MET A 1 -19.98 -30.66 30.50
C MET A 1 -19.01 -31.49 31.30
N ASN A 2 -18.33 -30.88 32.27
CA ASN A 2 -17.40 -31.60 33.16
C ASN A 2 -18.03 -31.66 34.57
N LEU A 3 -18.18 -32.85 35.13
CA LEU A 3 -18.74 -33.06 36.47
C LEU A 3 -17.62 -32.90 37.50
N LEU A 4 -17.80 -31.98 38.46
CA LEU A 4 -16.76 -31.62 39.44
C LEU A 4 -16.95 -32.31 40.80
N SER A 5 -18.19 -32.53 41.26
CA SER A 5 -18.50 -33.24 42.51
C SER A 5 -20.01 -33.56 42.64
N GLN A 6 -20.38 -34.39 43.62
CA GLN A 6 -21.78 -34.73 43.91
C GLN A 6 -22.43 -33.65 44.80
N ALA A 7 -23.62 -33.16 44.40
CA ALA A 7 -24.44 -32.24 45.19
C ALA A 7 -25.90 -32.77 45.30
N PRO A 8 -26.16 -33.78 46.15
CA PRO A 8 -27.49 -34.35 46.30
C PRO A 8 -28.47 -33.29 46.83
N ASN A 9 -29.66 -33.22 46.25
CA ASN A 9 -30.74 -32.29 46.62
C ASN A 9 -30.45 -30.79 46.37
N THR A 10 -29.37 -30.45 45.66
CA THR A 10 -29.12 -29.08 45.19
C THR A 10 -29.36 -29.00 43.69
N PRO A 11 -30.39 -28.25 43.22
CA PRO A 11 -30.58 -28.01 41.80
C PRO A 11 -29.37 -27.29 41.21
N VAL A 12 -28.70 -27.90 40.23
CA VAL A 12 -27.62 -27.24 39.46
C VAL A 12 -28.27 -26.54 38.28
N GLN A 13 -28.16 -25.20 38.23
CA GLN A 13 -28.64 -24.41 37.11
C GLN A 13 -27.51 -24.22 36.10
N LEU A 14 -27.69 -24.79 34.90
CA LEU A 14 -26.84 -24.51 33.74
C LEU A 14 -27.51 -23.42 32.92
N SER A 15 -26.82 -22.30 32.71
CA SER A 15 -27.23 -21.27 31.75
C SER A 15 -26.29 -21.28 30.55
N VAL A 16 -26.87 -21.07 29.38
CA VAL A 16 -26.14 -20.79 28.15
C VAL A 16 -26.50 -19.36 27.77
N ALA A 17 -25.49 -18.51 27.64
CA ALA A 17 -25.66 -17.10 27.32
C ALA A 17 -24.65 -16.68 26.23
N PRO A 18 -24.97 -15.64 25.44
CA PRO A 18 -24.02 -15.06 24.51
C PRO A 18 -22.73 -14.57 25.19
N ASP A 19 -21.58 -14.74 24.54
CA ASP A 19 -20.29 -14.29 25.03
C ASP A 19 -19.98 -12.86 24.52
N SER A 20 -20.47 -11.86 25.25
CA SER A 20 -20.21 -10.44 24.94
C SER A 20 -18.74 -10.05 25.10
N THR A 21 -17.95 -10.81 25.88
CA THR A 21 -16.52 -10.53 26.09
C THR A 21 -15.74 -10.82 24.82
N GLN A 22 -15.94 -12.00 24.23
CA GLN A 22 -15.29 -12.37 22.96
C GLN A 22 -15.72 -11.44 21.82
N ALA A 23 -17.00 -11.07 21.73
CA ALA A 23 -17.49 -10.13 20.74
C ALA A 23 -16.83 -8.74 20.89
N THR A 24 -16.74 -8.23 22.12
CA THR A 24 -16.06 -6.96 22.42
C THR A 24 -14.58 -7.01 22.03
N GLN A 25 -13.89 -8.10 22.34
CA GLN A 25 -12.48 -8.26 22.00
C GLN A 25 -12.27 -8.31 20.47
N ALA A 26 -13.11 -9.03 19.74
CA ALA A 26 -13.05 -9.11 18.28
C ALA A 26 -13.24 -7.73 17.63
N ILE A 27 -14.22 -6.95 18.09
CA ILE A 27 -14.49 -5.59 17.58
C ILE A 27 -13.30 -4.66 17.86
N ASN A 28 -12.74 -4.70 19.07
CA ASN A 28 -11.56 -3.89 19.41
C ASN A 28 -10.34 -4.26 18.56
N ASN A 29 -10.10 -5.56 18.34
CA ASN A 29 -9.01 -6.02 17.49
C ASN A 29 -9.19 -5.54 16.04
N PHE A 30 -10.41 -5.65 15.50
CA PHE A 30 -10.75 -5.12 14.18
C PHE A 30 -10.45 -3.62 14.08
N VAL A 31 -10.95 -2.82 15.03
CA VAL A 31 -10.72 -1.36 15.07
C VAL A 31 -9.23 -1.03 15.14
N ASN A 32 -8.47 -1.75 15.97
CA ASN A 32 -7.02 -1.56 16.08
C ASN A 32 -6.29 -1.86 14.77
N SER A 33 -6.60 -2.99 14.12
CA SER A 33 -5.99 -3.37 12.85
C SER A 33 -6.33 -2.38 11.73
N TYR A 34 -7.60 -1.99 11.61
CA TYR A 34 -8.06 -0.97 10.65
C TYR A 34 -7.35 0.36 10.90
N ASN A 35 -7.25 0.80 12.16
CA ASN A 35 -6.59 2.06 12.51
C ASN A 35 -5.11 2.05 12.18
N THR A 36 -4.41 0.94 12.40
CA THR A 36 -3.00 0.79 12.01
C THR A 36 -2.84 0.98 10.50
N LEU A 37 -3.71 0.38 9.70
CA LEU A 37 -3.70 0.52 8.25
C LEU A 37 -3.98 1.96 7.80
N ILE A 38 -5.10 2.55 8.23
CA ILE A 38 -5.48 3.92 7.86
C ILE A 38 -4.43 4.94 8.28
N LYS A 39 -3.85 4.81 9.48
CA LYS A 39 -2.75 5.68 9.91
C LYS A 39 -1.55 5.57 8.98
N SER A 40 -1.19 4.35 8.59
CA SER A 40 -0.06 4.11 7.69
C SER A 40 -0.31 4.75 6.32
N ILE A 41 -1.51 4.61 5.77
CA ILE A 41 -1.93 5.25 4.52
C ILE A 41 -1.91 6.78 4.66
N ASN A 42 -2.50 7.33 5.73
CA ASN A 42 -2.57 8.77 5.97
C ASN A 42 -1.17 9.41 6.04
N THR A 43 -0.16 8.71 6.58
CA THR A 43 1.22 9.22 6.63
C THR A 43 1.80 9.53 5.26
N GLN A 44 1.30 8.89 4.20
CA GLN A 44 1.76 9.12 2.83
C GLN A 44 1.19 10.40 2.23
N PHE A 45 0.08 10.91 2.75
CA PHE A 45 -0.61 12.09 2.20
C PHE A 45 -0.41 13.36 3.03
N VAL A 46 0.58 13.37 3.92
CA VAL A 46 0.91 14.54 4.74
C VAL A 46 1.71 15.53 3.91
N ALA A 47 1.25 16.78 3.87
CA ALA A 47 1.98 17.86 3.22
C ALA A 47 3.35 18.08 3.89
N PRO A 48 4.44 18.22 3.12
CA PRO A 48 5.75 18.53 3.68
C PRO A 48 5.74 19.89 4.37
N VAL A 49 6.30 19.95 5.58
CA VAL A 49 6.43 21.19 6.37
C VAL A 49 7.92 21.44 6.61
N ASN A 50 8.34 22.71 6.65
CA ASN A 50 9.71 23.12 7.00
C ASN A 50 10.83 22.49 6.15
N GLY A 51 10.60 22.30 4.84
CA GLY A 51 11.60 21.75 3.93
C GLY A 51 11.77 20.24 4.01
N ALA A 52 10.90 19.52 4.73
CA ALA A 52 10.86 18.07 4.69
C ALA A 52 10.54 17.56 3.26
N ALA A 53 11.09 16.40 2.91
CA ALA A 53 10.70 15.72 1.68
C ALA A 53 9.24 15.22 1.79
N ALA A 54 8.51 15.27 0.69
CA ALA A 54 7.20 14.64 0.61
C ALA A 54 7.34 13.10 0.78
N PRO A 55 6.35 12.42 1.34
CA PRO A 55 6.34 10.96 1.39
C PRO A 55 6.43 10.36 -0.02
N PRO A 56 7.06 9.17 -0.18
CA PRO A 56 7.26 8.56 -1.50
C PRO A 56 5.98 8.28 -2.30
N LEU A 57 4.84 8.12 -1.62
CA LEU A 57 3.55 7.77 -2.22
C LEU A 57 2.53 8.91 -2.18
N GLU A 58 2.95 10.16 -1.96
CA GLU A 58 2.05 11.31 -1.78
C GLU A 58 1.12 11.55 -2.98
N ALA A 59 1.64 11.42 -4.20
CA ALA A 59 0.87 11.54 -5.44
C ALA A 59 0.28 10.20 -5.93
N ASN A 60 0.31 9.14 -5.12
CA ASN A 60 -0.08 7.81 -5.55
C ASN A 60 -1.62 7.67 -5.63
N GLY A 61 -2.15 7.54 -6.84
CA GLY A 61 -3.59 7.40 -7.10
C GLY A 61 -4.18 6.05 -6.66
N SER A 62 -3.39 4.98 -6.72
CA SER A 62 -3.80 3.64 -6.30
C SER A 62 -4.01 3.57 -4.79
N LEU A 63 -3.09 4.14 -4.02
CA LEU A 63 -3.15 4.26 -2.57
C LEU A 63 -4.33 5.15 -2.13
N ARG A 64 -4.63 6.22 -2.88
CA ARG A 64 -5.82 7.07 -2.64
C ARG A 64 -7.12 6.33 -2.92
N SER A 65 -7.14 5.50 -3.96
CA SER A 65 -8.29 4.64 -4.30
C SER A 65 -8.50 3.58 -3.21
N LEU A 66 -7.43 2.95 -2.73
CA LEU A 66 -7.46 2.02 -1.59
C LEU A 66 -8.03 2.68 -0.34
N GLN A 67 -7.52 3.86 0.03
CA GLN A 67 -8.03 4.62 1.18
C GLN A 67 -9.53 4.87 1.04
N SER A 68 -9.98 5.31 -0.14
CA SER A 68 -11.38 5.64 -0.39
C SER A 68 -12.28 4.40 -0.31
N ALA A 69 -11.82 3.25 -0.82
CA ALA A 69 -12.54 1.98 -0.71
C ALA A 69 -12.70 1.55 0.76
N LEU A 70 -11.63 1.63 1.55
CA LEU A 70 -11.68 1.29 2.98
C LEU A 70 -12.63 2.19 3.77
N LEU A 71 -12.62 3.50 3.49
CA LEU A 71 -13.53 4.46 4.12
C LEU A 71 -14.99 4.23 3.72
N SER A 72 -15.23 3.91 2.45
CA SER A 72 -16.55 3.57 1.93
C SER A 72 -17.13 2.36 2.66
N GLU A 73 -16.33 1.31 2.89
CA GLU A 73 -16.83 0.12 3.58
C GLU A 73 -17.24 0.35 5.02
N MET A 74 -16.60 1.28 5.72
CA MET A 74 -17.04 1.63 7.07
C MET A 74 -18.40 2.36 7.08
N SER A 75 -18.88 2.80 5.92
CA SER A 75 -20.22 3.36 5.72
C SER A 75 -21.26 2.29 5.35
N TYR A 76 -20.87 1.00 5.34
CA TYR A 76 -21.79 -0.11 5.16
C TYR A 76 -23.01 0.00 6.07
N SER A 77 -24.18 -0.30 5.51
CA SER A 77 -25.43 -0.33 6.25
C SER A 77 -26.25 -1.56 5.93
N LEU A 78 -26.75 -2.23 6.96
CA LEU A 78 -27.66 -3.35 6.84
C LEU A 78 -29.10 -2.84 6.86
N THR A 79 -29.89 -3.17 5.84
CA THR A 79 -31.30 -2.78 5.80
C THR A 79 -32.12 -3.64 6.73
N GLY A 80 -32.77 -3.00 7.70
CA GLY A 80 -33.61 -3.68 8.70
C GLY A 80 -32.75 -4.51 9.66
N ASN A 81 -32.63 -4.08 10.92
CA ASN A 81 -31.94 -4.86 11.95
C ASN A 81 -32.20 -4.30 13.35
N ASN A 82 -33.47 -3.95 13.66
CA ASN A 82 -33.87 -3.36 14.94
C ASN A 82 -33.03 -2.15 15.38
N GLY A 83 -32.55 -1.35 14.43
CA GLY A 83 -31.70 -0.18 14.68
C GLY A 83 -30.19 -0.45 14.71
N VAL A 84 -29.75 -1.72 14.76
CA VAL A 84 -28.33 -2.13 14.69
C VAL A 84 -27.88 -2.26 13.23
N VAL A 85 -27.90 -1.14 12.50
CA VAL A 85 -27.77 -1.14 11.03
C VAL A 85 -26.42 -0.65 10.52
N THR A 86 -25.57 -0.06 11.36
CA THR A 86 -24.25 0.49 10.99
C THR A 86 -23.23 0.29 12.10
N LEU A 87 -21.93 0.39 11.82
CA LEU A 87 -20.89 0.41 12.87
C LEU A 87 -21.17 1.44 13.98
N ARG A 88 -21.69 2.61 13.61
CA ARG A 88 -22.10 3.67 14.56
C ARG A 88 -23.19 3.22 15.52
N SER A 89 -24.17 2.43 15.05
CA SER A 89 -25.21 1.90 15.93
C SER A 89 -24.66 0.96 17.00
N LEU A 90 -23.50 0.33 16.77
CA LEU A 90 -22.77 -0.49 17.74
C LEU A 90 -21.81 0.33 18.64
N GLY A 91 -21.74 1.65 18.48
CA GLY A 91 -20.78 2.50 19.20
C GLY A 91 -19.40 2.59 18.56
N VAL A 92 -19.22 2.13 17.31
CA VAL A 92 -17.97 2.30 16.56
C VAL A 92 -18.10 3.52 15.66
N ASN A 93 -17.40 4.60 16.01
CA ASN A 93 -17.48 5.90 15.35
C ASN A 93 -16.27 6.14 14.45
N MET A 94 -16.49 6.75 13.28
CA MET A 94 -15.40 7.22 12.41
C MET A 94 -15.01 8.66 12.76
N ASN A 95 -13.71 8.91 12.85
CA ASN A 95 -13.09 10.22 13.05
C ASN A 95 -12.82 10.90 11.71
N ASN A 96 -12.48 12.19 11.73
CA ASN A 96 -12.22 12.97 10.50
C ASN A 96 -11.02 12.48 9.68
N ASP A 97 -10.08 11.80 10.31
CA ASP A 97 -8.91 11.19 9.65
C ASP A 97 -9.20 9.78 9.11
N GLY A 98 -10.47 9.33 9.22
CA GLY A 98 -10.91 8.02 8.79
C GLY A 98 -10.64 6.90 9.77
N THR A 99 -9.98 7.15 10.91
CA THR A 99 -9.79 6.16 11.97
C THR A 99 -11.09 5.91 12.73
N LEU A 100 -11.20 4.77 13.41
CA LEU A 100 -12.34 4.38 14.22
C LEU A 100 -12.07 4.52 15.72
N THR A 101 -13.10 4.90 16.47
CA THR A 101 -13.11 4.97 17.92
C THR A 101 -14.27 4.12 18.46
N VAL A 102 -14.02 3.32 19.49
CA VAL A 102 -15.06 2.52 20.16
C VAL A 102 -15.57 3.26 21.40
N ASP A 103 -16.87 3.52 21.44
CA ASP A 103 -17.58 3.86 22.68
C ASP A 103 -17.88 2.55 23.42
N SER A 104 -17.07 2.25 24.44
CA SER A 104 -17.18 1.03 25.22
C SER A 104 -18.51 0.90 25.97
N SER A 105 -19.12 2.03 26.35
CA SER A 105 -20.39 2.04 27.08
C SER A 105 -21.54 1.67 26.15
N GLN A 106 -21.60 2.29 24.97
CA GLN A 106 -22.61 1.99 23.96
C GLN A 106 -22.44 0.57 23.43
N LEU A 107 -21.20 0.14 23.14
CA LEU A 107 -20.94 -1.22 22.66
C LEU A 107 -21.39 -2.26 23.69
N SER A 108 -21.08 -2.06 24.96
CA SER A 108 -21.50 -2.97 26.04
C SER A 108 -23.02 -3.03 26.16
N GLN A 109 -23.70 -1.89 26.07
CA GLN A 109 -25.17 -1.81 26.12
C GLN A 109 -25.83 -2.55 24.96
N VAL A 110 -25.33 -2.37 23.73
CA VAL A 110 -25.86 -3.01 22.53
C VAL A 110 -25.59 -4.52 22.55
N LEU A 111 -24.41 -4.96 22.98
CA LEU A 111 -24.12 -6.39 23.13
C LEU A 111 -24.98 -7.06 24.21
N ALA A 112 -25.35 -6.35 25.27
CA ALA A 112 -26.22 -6.89 26.32
C ALA A 112 -27.69 -6.96 25.88
N SER A 113 -28.16 -5.98 25.09
CA SER A 113 -29.60 -5.83 24.78
C SER A 113 -29.99 -6.37 23.40
N ASN A 114 -29.04 -6.42 22.46
CA ASN A 114 -29.29 -6.66 21.03
C ASN A 114 -28.24 -7.60 20.42
N PHE A 115 -27.76 -8.60 21.18
CA PHE A 115 -26.69 -9.49 20.73
C PHE A 115 -26.98 -10.17 19.37
N SER A 116 -28.21 -10.64 19.15
CA SER A 116 -28.61 -11.28 17.89
C SER A 116 -28.56 -10.31 16.72
N ASP A 117 -28.91 -9.05 16.93
CA ASP A 117 -28.85 -8.02 15.90
C ASP A 117 -27.39 -7.66 15.59
N VAL A 118 -26.50 -7.61 16.60
CA VAL A 118 -25.05 -7.46 16.38
C VAL A 118 -24.49 -8.62 15.57
N GLN A 119 -24.85 -9.85 15.91
CA GLN A 119 -24.45 -11.02 15.14
C GLN A 119 -24.96 -10.95 13.70
N ASN A 120 -26.22 -10.55 13.50
CA ASN A 120 -26.81 -10.37 12.19
C ASN A 120 -26.14 -9.25 11.38
N PHE A 121 -25.71 -8.16 12.01
CA PHE A 121 -24.97 -7.09 11.34
C PHE A 121 -23.64 -7.61 10.76
N PHE A 122 -22.86 -8.33 11.57
CA PHE A 122 -21.54 -8.80 11.14
C PHE A 122 -21.59 -9.99 10.20
N GLN A 123 -22.47 -10.96 10.47
CA GLN A 123 -22.47 -12.24 9.77
C GLN A 123 -23.60 -12.39 8.75
N SER A 124 -24.67 -11.59 8.85
CA SER A 124 -25.96 -11.82 8.21
C SER A 124 -26.53 -13.22 8.49
N LEU A 125 -27.64 -13.28 9.22
CA LEU A 125 -28.39 -14.52 9.46
C LEU A 125 -29.36 -14.83 8.31
N ALA A 126 -29.52 -13.92 7.35
CA ALA A 126 -30.40 -14.10 6.20
C ALA A 126 -29.66 -14.80 5.05
N VAL A 127 -30.26 -15.87 4.52
CA VAL A 127 -29.72 -16.61 3.37
C VAL A 127 -29.65 -15.68 2.15
N GLY A 128 -28.46 -15.56 1.55
CA GLY A 128 -28.23 -14.76 0.34
C GLY A 128 -27.86 -13.29 0.58
N ASN A 129 -27.78 -12.85 1.85
CA ASN A 129 -27.21 -11.55 2.20
C ASN A 129 -25.86 -11.73 2.90
N ASN A 130 -24.91 -10.86 2.60
CA ASN A 130 -23.62 -10.80 3.28
C ASN A 130 -23.72 -9.82 4.45
N GLY A 131 -23.14 -10.17 5.60
CA GLY A 131 -22.95 -9.23 6.70
C GLY A 131 -21.77 -8.32 6.42
N PHE A 132 -21.57 -7.33 7.29
CA PHE A 132 -20.45 -6.40 7.20
C PHE A 132 -19.10 -7.13 7.09
N ALA A 133 -18.88 -8.20 7.85
CA ALA A 133 -17.60 -8.90 7.84
C ALA A 133 -17.34 -9.58 6.49
N GLN A 134 -18.35 -10.19 5.86
CA GLN A 134 -18.20 -10.79 4.55
C GLN A 134 -18.01 -9.74 3.45
N HIS A 135 -18.75 -8.63 3.50
CA HIS A 135 -18.54 -7.51 2.57
C HIS A 135 -17.10 -6.99 2.65
N PHE A 136 -16.68 -6.60 3.85
CA PHE A 136 -15.33 -6.09 4.08
C PHE A 136 -14.24 -7.09 3.69
N SER A 137 -14.43 -8.39 3.99
CA SER A 137 -13.47 -9.43 3.60
C SER A 137 -13.41 -9.62 2.08
N ALA A 138 -14.53 -9.52 1.37
CA ALA A 138 -14.55 -9.64 -0.09
C ALA A 138 -13.84 -8.46 -0.75
N ASP A 139 -14.05 -7.25 -0.25
CA ASP A 139 -13.38 -6.06 -0.78
C ASP A 139 -11.89 -6.10 -0.51
N LEU A 140 -11.46 -6.51 0.68
CA LEU A 140 -10.05 -6.75 0.96
C LEU A 140 -9.45 -7.81 0.04
N ALA A 141 -10.16 -8.90 -0.24
CA ALA A 141 -9.71 -9.92 -1.16
C ALA A 141 -9.54 -9.37 -2.58
N ASN A 142 -10.48 -8.54 -3.06
CA ASN A 142 -10.37 -7.88 -4.37
C ASN A 142 -9.20 -6.90 -4.43
N LEU A 143 -9.00 -6.08 -3.39
CA LEU A 143 -7.92 -5.09 -3.32
C LEU A 143 -6.54 -5.74 -3.24
N THR A 144 -6.44 -6.90 -2.58
CA THR A 144 -5.19 -7.63 -2.33
C THR A 144 -4.99 -8.82 -3.26
N ASP A 145 -5.88 -9.03 -4.24
CA ASP A 145 -5.78 -10.14 -5.17
C ASP A 145 -4.40 -10.15 -5.84
N PRO A 146 -3.68 -11.29 -5.85
CA PRO A 146 -2.31 -11.38 -6.32
C PRO A 146 -2.12 -11.01 -7.79
N THR A 147 -3.20 -10.98 -8.58
CA THR A 147 -3.17 -10.77 -10.03
C THR A 147 -3.92 -9.53 -10.49
N GLN A 148 -5.08 -9.24 -9.90
CA GLN A 148 -5.97 -8.15 -10.28
C GLN A 148 -6.06 -7.04 -9.21
N GLY A 149 -5.53 -7.30 -8.02
CA GLY A 149 -5.57 -6.34 -6.92
C GLY A 149 -4.76 -5.10 -7.27
N ILE A 150 -5.32 -3.92 -6.97
CA ILE A 150 -4.74 -2.64 -7.34
C ILE A 150 -3.29 -2.48 -6.85
N LEU A 151 -2.99 -3.02 -5.66
CA LEU A 151 -1.65 -3.00 -5.08
C LEU A 151 -0.66 -3.87 -5.86
N ASN A 152 -1.07 -5.07 -6.28
CA ASN A 152 -0.22 -5.98 -7.03
C ASN A 152 -0.01 -5.49 -8.47
N LEU A 153 -1.05 -4.92 -9.09
CA LEU A 153 -0.93 -4.28 -10.40
C LEU A 153 0.09 -3.13 -10.37
N GLU A 154 0.02 -2.27 -9.36
CA GLU A 154 0.97 -1.17 -9.19
C GLU A 154 2.39 -1.67 -8.88
N LEU A 155 2.53 -2.68 -8.02
CA LEU A 155 3.83 -3.29 -7.73
C LEU A 155 4.49 -3.84 -9.01
N ASN A 156 3.71 -4.55 -9.84
CA ASN A 156 4.18 -5.09 -11.12
C ASN A 156 4.60 -3.97 -12.09
N GLN A 157 3.82 -2.88 -12.17
CA GLN A 157 4.16 -1.71 -12.98
C GLN A 157 5.45 -1.02 -12.50
N ASN A 158 5.63 -0.88 -11.20
CA ASN A 158 6.85 -0.33 -10.61
C ASN A 158 8.06 -1.22 -10.90
N THR A 159 7.93 -2.54 -10.76
CA THR A 159 8.99 -3.49 -11.11
C THR A 159 9.35 -3.44 -12.60
N ALA A 160 8.36 -3.35 -13.49
CA ALA A 160 8.59 -3.21 -14.93
C ALA A 160 9.30 -1.89 -15.26
N THR A 161 8.88 -0.79 -14.64
CA THR A 161 9.50 0.53 -14.79
C THR A 161 10.94 0.52 -14.30
N GLN A 162 11.20 -0.07 -13.13
CA GLN A 162 12.55 -0.22 -12.58
C GLN A 162 13.45 -0.98 -13.56
N LYS A 163 12.98 -2.10 -14.10
CA LYS A 163 13.73 -2.89 -15.08
C LYS A 163 14.03 -2.11 -16.37
N ALA A 164 13.06 -1.34 -16.86
CA ALA A 164 13.23 -0.51 -18.05
C ALA A 164 14.28 0.59 -17.80
N LEU A 165 14.23 1.26 -16.65
CA LEU A 165 15.21 2.28 -16.26
C LEU A 165 16.61 1.68 -16.10
N THR A 166 16.75 0.52 -15.48
CA THR A 166 18.05 -0.19 -15.38
C THR A 166 18.61 -0.49 -16.77
N THR A 167 17.77 -0.92 -17.71
CA THR A 167 18.21 -1.18 -19.09
C THR A 167 18.70 0.10 -19.76
N GLN A 168 17.96 1.21 -19.62
CA GLN A 168 18.34 2.50 -20.18
C GLN A 168 19.66 3.03 -19.61
N ILE A 169 19.90 2.84 -18.30
CA ILE A 169 21.16 3.22 -17.66
C ILE A 169 22.32 2.45 -18.26
N ASN A 170 22.20 1.13 -18.38
CA ASN A 170 23.25 0.28 -18.94
C ASN A 170 23.55 0.67 -20.40
N ASP A 171 22.51 0.87 -21.22
CA ASP A 171 22.67 1.29 -22.62
C ASP A 171 23.37 2.66 -22.74
N PHE A 172 23.10 3.57 -21.79
CA PHE A 172 23.75 4.87 -21.74
C PHE A 172 25.22 4.78 -21.33
N GLU A 173 25.54 3.95 -20.34
CA GLU A 173 26.91 3.66 -19.90
C GLU A 173 27.75 3.06 -21.04
N ASP A 174 27.20 2.11 -21.79
CA ASP A 174 27.87 1.50 -22.95
C ASP A 174 28.18 2.53 -24.04
N ARG A 175 27.22 3.43 -24.34
CA ARG A 175 27.42 4.52 -25.31
C ARG A 175 28.48 5.51 -24.86
N LEU A 176 28.52 5.83 -23.56
CA LEU A 176 29.52 6.73 -22.99
C LEU A 176 30.92 6.11 -23.14
N ALA A 177 31.07 4.82 -22.86
CA ALA A 177 32.33 4.10 -23.03
C ALA A 177 32.83 4.11 -24.48
N VAL A 178 31.96 3.83 -25.45
CA VAL A 178 32.31 3.88 -26.88
C VAL A 178 32.70 5.31 -27.29
N THR A 179 31.94 6.31 -26.85
CA THR A 179 32.23 7.72 -27.16
C THR A 179 33.58 8.14 -26.61
N GLN A 180 33.92 7.74 -25.38
CA GLN A 180 35.22 8.00 -24.77
C GLN A 180 36.36 7.37 -25.59
N GLN A 181 36.23 6.12 -26.02
CA GLN A 181 37.23 5.46 -26.87
C GLN A 181 37.40 6.17 -28.21
N GLN A 182 36.31 6.60 -28.85
CA GLN A 182 36.37 7.37 -30.09
C GLN A 182 37.06 8.72 -29.91
N LEU A 183 36.79 9.43 -28.81
CA LEU A 183 37.49 10.67 -28.49
C LEU A 183 38.98 10.43 -28.30
N ILE A 184 39.37 9.41 -27.53
CA ILE A 184 40.77 9.03 -27.32
C ILE A 184 41.45 8.76 -28.67
N ALA A 185 40.84 7.95 -29.54
CA ALA A 185 41.38 7.64 -30.87
C ALA A 185 41.55 8.90 -31.74
N LYS A 186 40.56 9.80 -31.75
CA LYS A 186 40.64 11.08 -32.48
C LYS A 186 41.78 11.95 -31.96
N PHE A 187 41.94 12.07 -30.65
CA PHE A 187 43.03 12.84 -30.05
C PHE A 187 44.40 12.23 -30.36
N SER A 188 44.55 10.91 -30.34
CA SER A 188 45.78 10.24 -30.74
C SER A 188 46.14 10.49 -32.22
N GLN A 189 45.14 10.48 -33.12
CA GLN A 189 45.35 10.80 -34.54
C GLN A 189 45.76 12.26 -34.75
N ILE A 190 45.12 13.20 -34.03
CA ILE A 190 45.51 14.62 -34.07
C ILE A 190 46.96 14.80 -33.60
N ASN A 191 47.36 14.15 -32.51
CA ASN A 191 48.73 14.22 -32.01
C ASN A 191 49.74 13.68 -33.03
N ALA A 192 49.48 12.52 -33.64
CA ALA A 192 50.34 11.95 -34.66
C ALA A 192 50.47 12.86 -35.89
N ALA A 193 49.36 13.49 -36.33
CA ALA A 193 49.40 14.45 -37.43
C ALA A 193 50.23 15.70 -37.08
N LEU A 194 50.09 16.23 -35.85
CA LEU A 194 50.90 17.35 -35.36
C LEU A 194 52.40 17.02 -35.33
N GLU A 195 52.77 15.81 -34.93
CA GLU A 195 54.17 15.35 -34.93
C GLU A 195 54.77 15.16 -36.33
N GLN A 196 53.93 14.90 -37.35
CA GLN A 196 54.35 14.74 -38.74
C GLN A 196 54.49 16.09 -39.49
N LEU A 197 53.84 17.16 -39.00
CA LEU A 197 53.92 18.48 -39.63
C LEU A 197 55.37 19.02 -39.81
N PRO A 198 56.29 18.89 -38.84
CA PRO A 198 57.69 19.31 -39.00
C PRO A 198 58.44 18.53 -40.09
N LEU A 199 58.15 17.24 -40.25
CA LEU A 199 58.75 16.41 -41.30
C LEU A 199 58.30 16.88 -42.69
N ILE A 200 57.01 17.14 -42.84
CA ILE A 200 56.43 17.67 -44.08
C ILE A 200 56.96 19.08 -44.36
N GLN A 201 57.07 19.95 -43.35
CA GLN A 201 57.69 21.28 -43.51
C GLN A 201 59.15 21.18 -43.97
N ASN A 202 59.94 20.27 -43.41
CA ASN A 202 61.33 20.06 -43.82
C ASN A 202 61.45 19.48 -45.23
N GLN A 203 60.55 18.58 -45.63
CA GLN A 203 60.49 18.07 -47.01
C GLN A 203 60.16 19.18 -48.00
N ILE A 204 59.14 20.00 -47.71
CA ILE A 204 58.76 21.14 -48.56
C ILE A 204 59.90 22.17 -48.64
N ALA A 205 60.57 22.48 -47.52
CA ALA A 205 61.72 23.38 -47.50
C ALA A 205 62.89 22.83 -48.33
N GLY A 206 63.12 21.51 -48.30
CA GLY A 206 64.14 20.84 -49.12
C GLY A 206 63.81 20.87 -50.61
N GLU A 207 62.56 20.60 -50.99
CA GLU A 207 62.13 20.67 -52.39
C GLU A 207 62.17 22.10 -52.93
N LEU A 208 61.70 23.09 -52.15
CA LEU A 208 61.78 24.50 -52.51
C LEU A 208 63.22 25.02 -52.62
N GLY A 209 64.14 24.50 -51.80
CA GLY A 209 65.58 24.81 -51.89
C GLY A 209 66.29 24.14 -53.08
N SER A 210 65.70 23.10 -53.65
CA SER A 210 66.23 22.33 -54.79
C SER A 210 65.69 22.79 -56.15
N LEU A 211 64.73 23.72 -56.18
CA LEU A 211 64.19 24.28 -57.41
C LEU A 211 65.27 25.11 -58.14
N PRO A 212 65.56 24.85 -59.43
CA PRO A 212 66.49 25.66 -60.22
C PRO A 212 65.97 27.11 -60.36
N ARG A 213 66.88 28.09 -60.33
CA ARG A 213 66.56 29.51 -60.51
C ARG A 213 66.09 29.85 -61.92
#